data_AF-A0A352CHQ3-F1
#
_entry.id   AF-A0A352CHQ3-F1
#
_cell.length_a   1.000
_cell.length_b   1.000
_cell.length_c   1.000
_cell.angle_alpha   90.00
_cell.angle_beta   90.00
_cell.angle_gamma   90.00
#
_symmetry.space_group_name_H-M   'P 1'
#
loop_
_entity.id
_entity.type
_entity.pdbx_description
1 polymer ?
#
loop_
_entity_poly.entity_id
_entity_poly.type
_entity_poly.pdbx_seq_one_letter_code
_entity_poly.pdbx_strand_id
1 'polypeptide(L)'
;MLNFALAVITAIPRLLLLSLWLCAVLPSKAQQDLPAVEQALLPMLRDSVRPDLPLSQGVEMVMVPAGAKLLVASITINGNKKTKPSIIAREIPFVPGQSYGLQELASLFETAQQQLMNTTLFHSVTVTAGRFDGNCVEVVVQVVERWYIFPFPYFKLIDRNFNQWLIDQRASLRRVNYGTKLLYNNVSGHNDKIRVWLFTGYTQQASISYERP
;
A
#
# COMPACT_ATOMS: atom_id res chain seq x y z
N MET A 1 -32.58 -4.76 -2.62
CA MET A 1 -32.27 -5.52 -3.84
C MET A 1 -31.04 -4.90 -4.45
N LEU A 2 -30.00 -5.72 -4.67
CA LEU A 2 -28.98 -5.68 -5.74
C LEU A 2 -28.40 -4.31 -6.15
N ASN A 3 -27.10 -4.10 -6.37
CA ASN A 3 -25.88 -4.91 -6.37
C ASN A 3 -24.76 -3.96 -6.87
N PHE A 4 -23.51 -4.17 -6.43
CA PHE A 4 -22.22 -4.02 -7.15
C PHE A 4 -21.95 -2.79 -8.05
N ALA A 5 -20.76 -2.22 -8.23
CA ALA A 5 -19.42 -2.37 -7.68
C ALA A 5 -18.52 -1.36 -8.44
N LEU A 6 -17.39 -1.02 -7.81
CA LEU A 6 -16.11 -0.64 -8.43
C LEU A 6 -16.04 0.63 -9.31
N ALA A 7 -15.69 1.73 -8.65
CA ALA A 7 -14.77 2.71 -9.23
C ALA A 7 -13.33 2.19 -9.02
N VAL A 8 -12.76 1.53 -10.04
CA VAL A 8 -11.31 1.25 -10.14
C VAL A 8 -10.82 1.97 -11.38
N ILE A 9 -10.36 3.20 -11.18
CA ILE A 9 -9.52 3.92 -12.13
C ILE A 9 -8.16 4.03 -11.44
N THR A 10 -7.18 3.23 -11.90
CA THR A 10 -5.79 3.65 -12.23
C THR A 10 -4.92 2.42 -12.44
N ALA A 11 -4.79 1.97 -13.69
CA ALA A 11 -3.59 1.35 -14.27
C ALA A 11 -3.92 0.80 -15.67
N ILE A 12 -4.27 1.70 -16.60
CA ILE A 12 -4.24 1.38 -18.04
C ILE A 12 -2.98 2.07 -18.57
N PRO A 13 -2.06 1.35 -19.25
CA PRO A 13 -0.84 1.96 -19.74
C PRO A 13 -1.18 3.02 -20.79
N ARG A 14 -0.60 4.19 -20.62
CA ARG A 14 -0.70 5.41 -21.45
C ARG A 14 -0.29 5.22 -22.94
N LEU A 15 -0.05 3.99 -23.38
CA LEU A 15 0.44 3.61 -24.71
C LEU A 15 -0.68 3.37 -25.74
N LEU A 16 -1.89 2.96 -25.31
CA LEU A 16 -2.99 2.64 -26.25
C LEU A 16 -3.80 3.86 -26.72
N LEU A 17 -3.70 5.00 -26.04
CA LEU A 17 -4.34 6.25 -26.50
C LEU A 17 -3.42 7.09 -27.42
N LEU A 18 -2.10 6.84 -27.41
CA LEU A 18 -1.19 7.48 -28.35
C LEU A 18 -1.26 6.84 -29.75
N SER A 19 -1.58 5.55 -29.85
CA SER A 19 -1.69 4.85 -31.14
C SER A 19 -2.90 5.31 -31.96
N LEU A 20 -4.01 5.67 -31.32
CA LEU A 20 -5.19 6.20 -32.03
C LEU A 20 -5.03 7.65 -32.50
N TRP A 21 -4.17 8.45 -31.86
CA TRP A 21 -3.94 9.85 -32.25
C TRP A 21 -2.81 10.01 -33.29
N LEU A 22 -1.88 9.06 -33.38
CA LEU A 22 -0.78 9.12 -34.34
C LEU A 22 -1.17 8.67 -35.76
N CYS A 23 -2.29 7.95 -35.93
CA CYS A 23 -2.74 7.48 -37.25
C CYS A 23 -3.37 8.58 -38.13
N ALA A 24 -3.76 9.73 -37.56
CA ALA A 24 -4.44 10.78 -38.33
C ALA A 24 -3.48 11.78 -39.01
N VAL A 25 -2.17 11.73 -38.73
CA VAL A 25 -1.19 12.71 -39.21
C VAL A 25 0.10 12.03 -39.66
N LEU A 26 0.01 11.10 -40.61
CA LEU A 26 1.18 10.56 -41.30
C LEU A 26 1.03 10.74 -42.82
N PRO A 27 2.02 11.35 -43.50
CA PRO A 27 1.99 11.52 -44.95
C PRO A 27 2.06 10.15 -45.65
N SER A 28 1.35 10.01 -46.78
CA SER A 28 1.02 8.73 -47.44
C SER A 28 2.20 7.87 -47.92
N LYS A 29 3.45 8.34 -47.77
CA LYS A 29 4.66 7.55 -48.09
C LYS A 29 5.05 6.57 -46.97
N ALA A 30 4.70 6.83 -45.72
CA ALA A 30 5.05 5.94 -44.60
C ALA A 30 4.22 4.63 -44.57
N GLN A 31 3.08 4.58 -45.28
CA GLN A 31 2.21 3.41 -45.33
C GLN A 31 2.77 2.30 -46.24
N GLN A 32 3.69 2.62 -47.16
CA GLN A 32 4.25 1.66 -48.13
C GLN A 32 5.44 0.86 -47.59
N ASP A 33 6.07 1.29 -46.49
CA ASP A 33 7.27 0.65 -45.92
C ASP A 33 6.97 -0.29 -44.74
N LEU A 34 5.71 -0.39 -44.31
CA LEU A 34 5.26 -1.24 -43.20
C LEU A 34 5.67 -2.73 -43.32
N PRO A 35 5.57 -3.42 -44.48
CA PRO A 35 5.96 -4.82 -44.56
C PRO A 35 7.47 -5.03 -44.50
N ALA A 36 8.27 -4.03 -44.88
CA ALA A 36 9.74 -4.12 -44.86
C ALA A 36 10.31 -3.93 -43.44
N VAL A 37 9.71 -3.02 -42.67
CA VAL A 37 10.08 -2.80 -41.25
C VAL A 37 9.69 -4.01 -40.40
N GLU A 38 8.52 -4.60 -40.63
CA GLU A 38 8.07 -5.80 -39.91
C GLU A 38 9.00 -7.00 -40.18
N GLN A 39 9.39 -7.22 -41.44
CA GLN A 39 10.32 -8.31 -41.81
C GLN A 39 11.73 -8.11 -41.24
N ALA A 40 12.18 -6.86 -41.05
CA ALA A 40 13.48 -6.54 -40.46
C ALA A 40 13.50 -6.67 -38.92
N LEU A 41 12.36 -6.49 -38.24
CA LEU A 41 12.27 -6.54 -36.78
C LEU A 41 12.06 -7.96 -36.22
N LEU A 42 11.44 -8.86 -37.00
CA LEU A 42 11.19 -10.25 -36.60
C LEU A 42 12.44 -11.06 -36.18
N PRO A 43 13.60 -10.97 -36.85
CA PRO A 43 14.80 -11.66 -36.37
C PRO A 43 15.37 -11.04 -35.09
N MET A 44 15.26 -9.71 -34.88
CA MET A 44 15.74 -9.04 -33.65
C MET A 44 14.89 -9.38 -32.41
N LEU A 45 13.59 -9.60 -32.59
CA LEU A 45 12.70 -10.08 -31.53
C LEU A 45 12.92 -11.57 -31.21
N ARG A 46 13.41 -12.36 -32.18
CA ARG A 46 13.72 -13.79 -31.97
C ARG A 46 14.96 -14.00 -31.10
N ASP A 47 15.96 -13.14 -31.22
CA ASP A 47 17.21 -13.21 -30.44
C ASP A 47 17.09 -12.63 -29.02
N SER A 48 16.04 -11.85 -28.72
CA SER A 48 15.79 -11.31 -27.38
C SER A 48 15.02 -12.26 -26.45
N VAL A 49 14.51 -13.37 -26.98
CA VAL A 49 13.98 -14.49 -26.19
C VAL A 49 15.14 -15.43 -25.87
N ARG A 50 15.77 -15.21 -24.71
CA ARG A 50 16.74 -16.16 -24.14
C ARG A 50 16.06 -17.52 -23.94
N PRO A 51 16.49 -18.62 -24.59
CA PRO A 51 15.86 -19.93 -24.47
C PRO A 51 16.23 -20.68 -23.17
N ASP A 52 16.96 -20.03 -22.27
CA ASP A 52 17.52 -20.57 -21.04
C ASP A 52 16.97 -19.83 -19.82
N LEU A 53 15.67 -20.01 -19.57
CA LEU A 53 15.20 -20.07 -18.19
C LEU A 53 15.77 -21.38 -17.62
N PRO A 54 16.68 -21.37 -16.65
CA PRO A 54 16.96 -22.60 -15.93
C PRO A 54 15.63 -23.05 -15.34
N LEU A 55 15.13 -24.19 -15.81
CA LEU A 55 14.10 -24.96 -15.11
C LEU A 55 14.62 -25.12 -13.69
N SER A 56 14.11 -24.27 -12.78
CA SER A 56 14.46 -24.25 -11.38
C SER A 56 14.43 -25.70 -10.90
N GLN A 57 15.59 -26.20 -10.49
CA GLN A 57 15.73 -27.55 -10.00
C GLN A 57 14.67 -27.80 -8.93
N GLY A 58 13.88 -28.86 -9.14
CA GLY A 58 12.91 -29.42 -8.21
C GLY A 58 12.18 -28.40 -7.34
N VAL A 59 10.99 -27.96 -7.78
CA VAL A 59 9.97 -27.63 -6.78
C VAL A 59 9.68 -28.95 -6.07
N GLU A 60 10.34 -29.19 -4.94
CA GLU A 60 10.09 -30.35 -4.10
C GLU A 60 8.66 -30.20 -3.57
N MET A 61 7.72 -30.85 -4.25
CA MET A 61 6.33 -30.87 -3.87
C MET A 61 6.23 -31.69 -2.59
N VAL A 62 6.36 -31.03 -1.45
CA VAL A 62 6.14 -31.65 -0.14
C VAL A 62 4.67 -32.03 -0.06
N MET A 63 4.39 -33.32 -0.25
CA MET A 63 3.06 -33.89 -0.07
C MET A 63 2.71 -33.87 1.41
N VAL A 64 1.97 -32.85 1.84
CA VAL A 64 1.41 -32.77 3.18
C VAL A 64 0.12 -33.62 3.20
N PRO A 65 0.06 -34.72 3.97
CA PRO A 65 -1.14 -35.55 4.03
C PRO A 65 -2.36 -34.74 4.46
N ALA A 66 -3.54 -35.05 3.92
CA ALA A 66 -4.79 -34.44 4.36
C ALA A 66 -5.03 -34.75 5.85
N GLY A 67 -4.87 -33.73 6.71
CA GLY A 67 -4.95 -33.85 8.18
C GLY A 67 -3.61 -33.76 8.91
N ALA A 68 -2.48 -33.62 8.20
CA ALA A 68 -1.20 -33.32 8.83
C ALA A 68 -1.20 -31.92 9.44
N LYS A 69 -0.61 -31.83 10.65
CA LYS A 69 -0.48 -30.58 11.39
C LYS A 69 0.89 -29.98 11.12
N LEU A 70 0.98 -28.77 10.59
CA LEU A 70 2.24 -28.09 10.36
C LEU A 70 2.70 -27.37 11.64
N LEU A 71 3.95 -27.55 12.03
CA LEU A 71 4.58 -26.83 13.12
C LEU A 71 5.13 -25.48 12.62
N VAL A 72 4.71 -24.38 13.22
CA VAL A 72 5.28 -23.05 12.92
C VAL A 72 6.63 -22.93 13.60
N ALA A 73 7.72 -23.00 12.84
CA ALA A 73 9.07 -23.00 13.41
C ALA A 73 9.50 -21.59 13.86
N SER A 74 9.29 -20.59 13.00
CA SER A 74 9.67 -19.21 13.23
C SER A 74 8.77 -18.26 12.45
N ILE A 75 8.75 -16.99 12.90
CA ILE A 75 8.08 -15.89 12.21
C ILE A 75 9.14 -14.82 11.92
N THR A 76 9.36 -14.55 10.65
CA THR A 76 10.32 -13.55 10.17
C THR A 76 9.57 -12.32 9.67
N ILE A 77 9.82 -11.15 10.28
CA ILE A 77 9.14 -9.89 9.95
C ILE A 77 10.08 -9.01 9.12
N ASN A 78 9.60 -8.54 7.97
CA ASN A 78 10.37 -7.74 7.02
C ASN A 78 9.64 -6.45 6.63
N GLY A 79 10.41 -5.37 6.43
CA GLY A 79 9.89 -4.08 5.93
C GLY A 79 9.45 -3.09 7.01
N ASN A 80 9.54 -3.44 8.29
CA ASN A 80 9.36 -2.52 9.41
C ASN A 80 10.64 -1.69 9.65
N LYS A 81 10.60 -0.39 9.38
CA LYS A 81 11.72 0.54 9.63
C LYS A 81 11.61 1.21 10.98
N LYS A 82 10.40 1.69 11.32
CA LYS A 82 10.15 2.42 12.57
C LYS A 82 9.38 1.58 13.59
N THR A 83 8.42 0.80 13.12
CA THR A 83 7.54 -0.02 13.97
C THR A 83 8.35 -1.13 14.61
N LYS A 84 8.19 -1.29 15.92
CA LYS A 84 8.89 -2.33 16.67
C LYS A 84 8.34 -3.71 16.30
N PRO A 85 9.18 -4.74 16.12
CA PRO A 85 8.72 -6.10 15.85
C PRO A 85 7.71 -6.62 16.88
N SER A 86 7.83 -6.22 18.15
CA SER A 86 6.89 -6.58 19.21
C SER A 86 5.45 -6.10 18.96
N ILE A 87 5.28 -4.95 18.30
CA ILE A 87 3.96 -4.41 17.93
C ILE A 87 3.34 -5.19 16.78
N ILE A 88 4.15 -5.78 15.90
CA ILE A 88 3.66 -6.62 14.82
C ILE A 88 3.32 -8.00 15.38
N ALA A 89 4.24 -8.58 16.16
CA ALA A 89 4.09 -9.93 16.72
C ALA A 89 2.85 -10.10 17.61
N ARG A 90 2.45 -9.07 18.37
CA ARG A 90 1.25 -9.12 19.22
C ARG A 90 -0.07 -9.17 18.45
N GLU A 91 -0.06 -8.78 17.17
CA GLU A 91 -1.25 -8.77 16.30
C GLU A 91 -1.31 -10.03 15.43
N ILE A 92 -0.39 -10.99 15.63
CA ILE A 92 -0.38 -12.27 14.90
C ILE A 92 -1.08 -13.32 15.78
N PRO A 93 -2.15 -13.99 15.28
CA PRO A 93 -2.98 -14.89 16.08
C PRO A 93 -2.42 -16.33 16.16
N PHE A 94 -1.13 -16.51 15.91
CA PHE A 94 -0.44 -17.79 16.01
C PHE A 94 0.99 -17.60 16.54
N VAL A 95 1.52 -18.64 17.17
CA VAL A 95 2.78 -18.56 17.91
C VAL A 95 3.78 -19.58 17.38
N PRO A 96 5.07 -19.24 17.26
CA PRO A 96 6.12 -20.20 16.96
C PRO A 96 6.15 -21.35 17.99
N GLY A 97 6.44 -22.56 17.54
CA GLY A 97 6.45 -23.78 18.33
C GLY A 97 5.10 -24.48 18.46
N GLN A 98 4.01 -23.89 17.96
CA GLN A 98 2.70 -24.54 17.90
C GLN A 98 2.43 -25.19 16.55
N SER A 99 1.59 -26.22 16.55
CA SER A 99 1.19 -26.94 15.35
C SER A 99 -0.28 -26.71 15.01
N TYR A 100 -0.56 -26.40 13.75
CA TYR A 100 -1.89 -26.05 13.24
C TYR A 100 -2.23 -26.95 12.04
N GLY A 101 -3.53 -27.18 11.79
CA GLY A 101 -3.94 -27.79 10.53
C GLY A 101 -3.64 -26.87 9.34
N LEU A 102 -3.44 -27.41 8.14
CA LEU A 102 -3.14 -26.59 6.95
C LEU A 102 -4.22 -25.51 6.68
N GLN A 103 -5.50 -25.90 6.71
CA GLN A 103 -6.62 -24.99 6.48
C GLN A 103 -6.77 -23.95 7.60
N GLU A 104 -6.51 -24.37 8.84
CA GLU A 104 -6.51 -23.48 10.01
C GLU A 104 -5.36 -22.46 9.92
N LEU A 105 -4.16 -22.89 9.55
CA LEU A 105 -3.02 -22.00 9.41
C LEU A 105 -3.25 -20.98 8.28
N ALA A 106 -3.85 -21.40 7.17
CA ALA A 106 -4.21 -20.50 6.07
C ALA A 106 -5.23 -19.43 6.50
N SER A 107 -6.27 -19.79 7.26
CA SER A 107 -7.24 -18.82 7.77
C SER A 107 -6.62 -17.88 8.84
N LEU A 108 -5.68 -18.39 9.64
CA LEU A 108 -4.91 -17.59 10.57
C LEU A 108 -4.01 -16.57 9.86
N PHE A 109 -3.46 -16.89 8.68
CA PHE A 109 -2.68 -15.93 7.88
C PHE A 109 -3.55 -14.79 7.36
N GLU A 110 -4.77 -15.08 6.90
CA GLU A 110 -5.72 -14.05 6.48
C GLU A 110 -6.12 -13.17 7.67
N THR A 111 -6.39 -13.78 8.83
CA THR A 111 -6.72 -13.07 10.07
C THR A 111 -5.59 -12.16 10.52
N ALA A 112 -4.33 -12.65 10.48
CA ALA A 112 -3.14 -11.87 10.80
C ALA A 112 -3.00 -10.64 9.89
N GLN A 113 -3.20 -10.83 8.58
CA GLN A 113 -3.17 -9.73 7.61
C GLN A 113 -4.22 -8.66 7.94
N GLN A 114 -5.45 -9.08 8.23
CA GLN A 114 -6.53 -8.16 8.60
C GLN A 114 -6.22 -7.41 9.91
N GLN A 115 -5.76 -8.10 10.95
CA GLN A 115 -5.40 -7.49 12.24
C GLN A 115 -4.28 -6.45 12.07
N LEU A 116 -3.21 -6.81 11.35
CA LEU A 116 -2.11 -5.90 11.05
C LEU A 116 -2.58 -4.69 10.23
N MET A 117 -3.45 -4.88 9.23
CA MET A 117 -4.01 -3.77 8.45
C MET A 117 -4.89 -2.83 9.29
N ASN A 118 -5.62 -3.39 10.27
CA ASN A 118 -6.47 -2.63 11.19
C ASN A 118 -5.69 -1.72 12.15
N THR A 119 -4.39 -2.00 12.39
CA THR A 119 -3.53 -1.12 13.20
C THR A 119 -3.35 0.28 12.58
N THR A 120 -3.67 0.45 11.29
CA THR A 120 -3.43 1.66 10.49
C THR A 120 -1.96 2.08 10.37
N LEU A 121 -1.02 1.21 10.76
CA LEU A 121 0.43 1.44 10.66
C LEU A 121 0.99 1.12 9.26
N PHE A 122 0.34 0.19 8.55
CA PHE A 122 0.85 -0.37 7.30
C PHE A 122 -0.02 -0.01 6.11
N HIS A 123 0.62 0.34 5.00
CA HIS A 123 -0.04 0.57 3.71
C HIS A 123 -0.43 -0.77 3.08
N SER A 124 0.42 -1.78 3.22
CA SER A 124 0.20 -3.15 2.76
C SER A 124 0.88 -4.14 3.70
N VAL A 125 0.27 -5.31 3.86
CA VAL A 125 0.77 -6.44 4.65
C VAL A 125 0.55 -7.70 3.82
N THR A 126 1.54 -8.60 3.83
CA THR A 126 1.45 -9.92 3.21
C THR A 126 2.02 -10.93 4.19
N VAL A 127 1.30 -12.01 4.42
CA VAL A 127 1.74 -13.14 5.26
C VAL A 127 1.81 -14.37 4.39
N THR A 128 2.99 -14.97 4.29
CA THR A 128 3.24 -16.13 3.43
C THR A 128 3.97 -17.25 4.18
N ALA A 129 3.75 -18.48 3.72
CA ALA A 129 4.62 -19.59 4.09
C ALA A 129 5.94 -19.45 3.32
N GLY A 130 7.05 -19.49 4.04
CA GLY A 130 8.41 -19.46 3.51
C GLY A 130 8.91 -20.88 3.27
N ARG A 131 10.03 -21.22 3.91
CA ARG A 131 10.65 -22.53 3.77
C ARG A 131 9.87 -23.59 4.54
N PHE A 132 9.74 -24.77 3.95
CA PHE A 132 9.27 -25.99 4.61
C PHE A 132 10.47 -26.89 4.90
N ASP A 133 10.50 -27.46 6.10
CA ASP A 133 11.44 -28.49 6.52
C ASP A 133 10.66 -29.66 7.13
N GLY A 134 10.33 -30.64 6.29
CA GLY A 134 9.41 -31.72 6.64
C GLY A 134 8.03 -31.17 7.02
N ASN A 135 7.70 -31.24 8.30
CA ASN A 135 6.43 -30.79 8.87
C ASN A 135 6.53 -29.41 9.55
N CYS A 136 7.69 -28.77 9.47
CA CYS A 136 7.95 -27.44 9.99
C CYS A 136 7.80 -26.40 8.88
N VAL A 137 7.17 -25.27 9.17
CA VAL A 137 7.04 -24.13 8.26
C VAL A 137 7.59 -22.86 8.90
N GLU A 138 8.43 -22.15 8.16
CA GLU A 138 8.79 -20.77 8.47
C GLU A 138 7.73 -19.84 7.90
N VAL A 139 7.25 -18.89 8.70
CA VAL A 139 6.27 -17.89 8.25
C VAL A 139 6.98 -16.58 8.04
N VAL A 140 6.71 -15.93 6.92
CA VAL A 140 7.29 -14.62 6.60
C VAL A 140 6.18 -13.57 6.52
N VAL A 141 6.39 -12.47 7.21
CA VAL A 141 5.47 -11.34 7.28
C VAL A 141 6.14 -10.13 6.64
N GLN A 142 5.68 -9.74 5.47
CA GLN A 142 6.15 -8.56 4.75
C GLN A 142 5.20 -7.40 5.01
N VAL A 143 5.74 -6.29 5.50
CA VAL A 143 4.98 -5.07 5.76
C VAL A 143 5.56 -3.89 5.00
N VAL A 144 4.68 -3.03 4.52
CA VAL A 144 5.04 -1.71 3.98
C VAL A 144 4.45 -0.67 4.91
N GLU A 145 5.30 0.03 5.65
CA GLU A 145 4.87 1.07 6.59
C GLU A 145 4.24 2.27 5.88
N ARG A 146 3.23 2.89 6.51
CA ARG A 146 2.65 4.15 6.05
C ARG A 146 3.57 5.33 6.35
N TRP A 147 3.22 6.46 5.75
CA TRP A 147 3.77 7.75 6.13
C TRP A 147 3.36 8.11 7.57
N TYR A 148 4.28 8.73 8.31
CA TYR A 148 4.12 9.01 9.73
C TYR A 148 3.55 10.40 10.03
N ILE A 149 3.83 11.39 9.18
CA ILE A 149 3.52 12.79 9.43
C ILE A 149 2.56 13.29 8.36
N PHE A 150 1.42 13.81 8.78
CA PHE A 150 0.39 14.37 7.92
C PHE A 150 0.09 15.82 8.31
N PRO A 151 0.56 16.81 7.53
CA PRO A 151 0.18 18.19 7.71
C PRO A 151 -1.15 18.48 7.02
N PHE A 152 -2.08 19.11 7.74
CA PHE A 152 -3.36 19.55 7.21
C PHE A 152 -3.50 21.06 7.40
N PRO A 153 -3.49 21.86 6.32
CA PRO A 153 -3.83 23.27 6.43
C PRO A 153 -5.27 23.40 6.92
N TYR A 154 -5.50 24.38 7.80
CA TYR A 154 -6.82 24.68 8.34
C TYR A 154 -7.20 26.09 7.94
N PHE A 155 -8.39 26.24 7.37
CA PHE A 155 -8.97 27.53 7.03
C PHE A 155 -10.48 27.46 7.24
N LYS A 156 -11.01 28.39 8.03
CA LYS A 156 -12.43 28.50 8.33
C LYS A 156 -12.83 29.96 8.42
N LEU A 157 -13.77 30.36 7.58
CA LEU A 157 -14.40 31.66 7.66
C LEU A 157 -15.35 31.72 8.86
N ILE A 158 -15.37 32.87 9.52
CA ILE A 158 -16.36 33.17 10.57
C ILE A 158 -17.63 33.77 9.95
N ASP A 159 -17.50 34.38 8.78
CA ASP A 159 -18.59 35.00 8.04
C ASP A 159 -19.52 33.98 7.38
N ARG A 160 -20.72 34.44 6.99
CA ARG A 160 -21.78 33.59 6.42
C ARG A 160 -21.42 33.02 5.07
N ASN A 161 -20.63 33.74 4.27
CA ASN A 161 -20.23 33.32 2.93
C ASN A 161 -18.82 33.85 2.58
N PHE A 162 -18.23 33.29 1.53
CA PHE A 162 -16.90 33.67 1.04
C PHE A 162 -16.87 35.05 0.37
N ASN A 163 -17.92 35.42 -0.38
CA ASN A 163 -17.98 36.69 -1.11
C ASN A 163 -17.95 37.92 -0.18
N GLN A 164 -18.67 37.85 0.94
CA GLN A 164 -18.72 38.86 1.98
C GLN A 164 -17.34 39.04 2.61
N TRP A 165 -16.63 37.95 2.87
CA TRP A 165 -15.27 38.01 3.38
C TRP A 165 -14.30 38.63 2.35
N LEU A 166 -14.35 38.18 1.10
CA LEU A 166 -13.41 38.59 0.07
C LEU A 166 -13.62 40.04 -0.40
N ILE A 167 -14.88 40.42 -0.67
CA ILE A 167 -15.25 41.69 -1.27
C ILE A 167 -15.50 42.74 -0.18
N ASP A 168 -16.50 42.53 0.68
CA ASP A 168 -16.93 43.55 1.66
C ASP A 168 -15.88 43.74 2.77
N GLN A 169 -15.32 42.64 3.26
CA GLN A 169 -14.32 42.64 4.32
C GLN A 169 -12.88 42.66 3.79
N ARG A 170 -12.68 42.80 2.46
CA ARG A 170 -11.38 42.92 1.79
C ARG A 170 -10.38 41.84 2.21
N ALA A 171 -10.84 40.59 2.29
CA ALA A 171 -10.04 39.44 2.72
C ALA A 171 -9.38 39.59 4.11
N SER A 172 -10.04 40.28 5.04
CA SER A 172 -9.45 40.53 6.37
C SER A 172 -9.18 39.23 7.14
N LEU A 173 -7.90 39.01 7.50
CA LEU A 173 -7.45 37.87 8.31
C LEU A 173 -8.01 37.89 9.74
N ARG A 174 -8.53 39.04 10.19
CA ARG A 174 -9.18 39.17 11.50
C ARG A 174 -10.52 38.46 11.57
N ARG A 175 -11.12 38.05 10.45
CA ARG A 175 -12.44 37.38 10.36
C ARG A 175 -12.36 35.92 9.92
N VAL A 176 -11.17 35.34 10.01
CA VAL A 176 -10.88 33.98 9.58
C VAL A 176 -10.11 33.27 10.67
N ASN A 177 -10.40 32.00 10.88
CA ASN A 177 -9.53 31.09 11.61
C ASN A 177 -8.69 30.32 10.62
N TYR A 178 -7.38 30.47 10.69
CA TYR A 178 -6.45 29.75 9.82
C TYR A 178 -5.32 29.16 10.64
N GLY A 179 -4.67 28.13 10.12
CA GLY A 179 -3.62 27.46 10.85
C GLY A 179 -3.28 26.10 10.27
N THR A 180 -2.78 25.21 11.12
CA THR A 180 -2.35 23.87 10.73
C THR A 180 -2.73 22.85 11.80
N LYS A 181 -3.10 21.66 11.34
CA LYS A 181 -3.20 20.45 12.15
C LYS A 181 -2.10 19.51 11.68
N LEU A 182 -1.23 19.11 12.59
CA LEU A 182 -0.17 18.14 12.33
C LEU A 182 -0.50 16.85 13.08
N LEU A 183 -0.61 15.75 12.34
CA LEU A 183 -0.71 14.41 12.92
C LEU A 183 0.63 13.70 12.73
N TYR A 184 1.25 13.27 13.81
CA TYR A 184 2.44 12.43 13.78
C TYR A 184 2.11 11.08 14.43
N ASN A 185 1.92 10.07 13.59
CA ASN A 185 1.63 8.70 14.00
C ASN A 185 2.91 7.89 14.21
N ASN A 186 2.81 6.89 15.09
CA ASN A 186 3.88 5.96 15.44
C ASN A 186 5.20 6.66 15.81
N VAL A 187 5.16 7.61 16.75
CA VAL A 187 6.31 8.48 17.06
C VAL A 187 7.49 7.68 17.61
N SER A 188 7.24 6.79 18.58
CA SER A 188 8.24 5.94 19.23
C SER A 188 8.39 4.55 18.61
N GLY A 189 7.54 4.19 17.66
CA GLY A 189 7.47 2.83 17.11
C GLY A 189 6.46 1.90 17.82
N HIS A 190 5.67 2.43 18.76
CA HIS A 190 4.69 1.70 19.58
C HIS A 190 3.22 2.00 19.23
N ASN A 191 2.95 2.47 17.99
CA ASN A 191 1.63 2.97 17.57
C ASN A 191 1.13 4.20 18.37
N ASP A 192 2.07 4.98 18.91
CA ASP A 192 1.77 6.20 19.65
C ASP A 192 1.58 7.41 18.72
N LYS A 193 0.68 8.32 19.08
CA LYS A 193 0.23 9.43 18.24
C LYS A 193 0.48 10.76 18.93
N ILE A 194 1.07 11.71 18.21
CA ILE A 194 1.11 13.12 18.57
C ILE A 194 0.17 13.89 17.65
N ARG A 195 -0.67 14.76 18.22
CA ARG A 195 -1.46 15.72 17.46
C ARG A 195 -1.14 17.13 17.91
N VAL A 196 -0.80 17.99 16.96
CA VAL A 196 -0.51 19.41 17.19
C VAL A 196 -1.49 20.25 16.38
N TRP A 197 -2.15 21.19 17.04
CA TRP A 197 -3.18 22.04 16.48
C TRP A 197 -2.76 23.48 16.75
N LEU A 198 -2.47 24.23 15.70
CA LEU A 198 -2.03 25.62 15.78
C LEU A 198 -3.00 26.46 14.94
N PHE A 199 -3.85 27.23 15.59
CA PHE A 199 -4.82 28.12 14.94
C PHE A 199 -4.58 29.56 15.37
N THR A 200 -4.76 30.46 14.42
CA THR A 200 -4.65 31.91 14.56
C THR A 200 -5.73 32.62 13.75
N GLY A 201 -5.75 33.95 13.80
CA GLY A 201 -6.76 34.79 13.17
C GLY A 201 -7.79 35.28 14.19
N TYR A 202 -9.09 35.06 13.93
CA TYR A 202 -10.17 35.51 14.83
C TYR A 202 -10.12 34.84 16.20
N THR A 203 -9.87 33.53 16.23
CA THR A 203 -9.67 32.73 17.45
C THR A 203 -8.27 32.13 17.42
N GLN A 204 -7.51 32.38 18.49
CA GLN A 204 -6.18 31.82 18.67
C GLN A 204 -6.25 30.59 19.57
N GLN A 205 -5.68 29.49 19.11
CA GLN A 205 -5.65 28.24 19.87
C GLN A 205 -4.37 27.47 19.54
N ALA A 206 -3.66 27.04 20.57
CA ALA A 206 -2.56 26.09 20.45
C ALA A 206 -2.88 24.88 21.32
N SER A 207 -2.76 23.68 20.75
CA SER A 207 -2.96 22.42 21.48
C SER A 207 -1.97 21.37 21.02
N ILE A 208 -1.45 20.61 21.97
CA ILE A 208 -0.62 19.43 21.75
C ILE A 208 -1.22 18.28 22.57
N SER A 209 -1.29 17.11 21.96
CA SER A 209 -1.73 15.88 22.63
C SER A 209 -0.83 14.72 22.26
N TYR A 210 -0.56 13.87 23.25
CA TYR A 210 0.14 12.60 23.09
C TYR A 210 -0.78 11.46 23.53
N GLU A 211 -0.89 10.44 22.72
CA GLU A 211 -1.70 9.26 22.97
C GLU A 211 -0.84 8.02 22.76
N ARG A 212 -0.81 7.14 23.77
CA ARG A 212 -0.15 5.83 23.68
C ARG A 212 -1.20 4.76 23.99
N PRO A 213 -1.52 3.90 23.01
CA PRO A 213 -2.49 2.81 23.19
C PRO A 213 -1.91 1.65 24.01
#